data_AF-A0A0B3A8T2-F1
#
_entry.id   AF-A0A0B3A8T2-F1
#
_cell.length_a   1.000
_cell.length_b   1.000
_cell.length_c   1.000
_cell.angle_alpha   90.00
_cell.angle_beta   90.00
_cell.angle_gamma   90.00
#
_symmetry.space_group_name_H-M   'P 1'
#
loop_
_entity.id
_entity.type
_entity.pdbx_description
1 polymer ?
#
loop_
_entity_poly.entity_id
_entity_poly.type
_entity_poly.pdbx_seq_one_letter_code
_entity_poly.pdbx_strand_id
1 'polypeptide(L)'
;MIKSIVPNPFSKDSSLADLTKKAELIKEGLSFTIIIKNIIFLAVLGFILSKFFQIPLNIILILVGTEIIITLIAGYLKIIKLKAVYDINTANNDAKGYRTLIITSEYYELIKTIFGVIAHIFSIGLIFLFFHKEISNIVTSSIPLNQISLKYFVFIFLGFKIFDFFMKLVRYSWIKNIKESNNFDEVNQDYLIIEKKLELVKFIPFMFIFLVILFFLKVPFFIPLIFGGFMILMLILSIIELKRIKNVKFRENQSKEYVDIDKTTIQHQIMSYQNEQIVFSIFGILKTAASFKDIFKPFGSATLGAGKTYFPENTLFVTNYRLLLVQVPVSGGNKIVGEVDYVQNNFFYNRSEIRQKGEQMLKTMGLTQILSYAMNDFLYSDIKLVTLKGNAQIIIEKNNGEKYSCTFLDKEYAEPLKKALSFYLKEKFTQK
;
A
#
# COMPACT_ATOMS: atom_id res chain seq x y z
N MET A 1 28.82 -6.52 1.11
CA MET A 1 27.74 -7.52 1.18
C MET A 1 26.36 -6.95 0.83
N ILE A 2 25.90 -5.82 1.41
CA ILE A 2 24.60 -5.22 0.99
C ILE A 2 24.61 -4.75 -0.48
N LYS A 3 25.70 -4.13 -0.96
CA LYS A 3 25.85 -3.70 -2.37
C LYS A 3 25.89 -4.84 -3.40
N SER A 4 26.19 -6.07 -2.99
CA SER A 4 26.17 -7.25 -3.88
C SER A 4 24.83 -7.97 -3.87
N ILE A 5 23.93 -7.60 -2.93
CA ILE A 5 22.56 -8.13 -2.79
C ILE A 5 21.54 -7.10 -3.31
N VAL A 6 21.87 -5.81 -3.26
CA VAL A 6 21.06 -4.70 -3.74
C VAL A 6 21.69 -4.13 -5.02
N PRO A 7 21.22 -4.51 -6.22
CA PRO A 7 21.75 -3.98 -7.48
C PRO A 7 21.56 -2.47 -7.58
N ASN A 8 22.47 -1.80 -8.31
CA ASN A 8 22.44 -0.35 -8.49
C ASN A 8 21.08 0.08 -9.09
N PRO A 9 20.28 0.92 -8.40
CA PRO A 9 18.93 1.27 -8.82
C PRO A 9 18.86 2.00 -10.18
N PHE A 10 19.99 2.55 -10.64
CA PHE A 10 20.12 3.31 -11.89
C PHE A 10 20.94 2.61 -12.99
N SER A 11 21.12 1.28 -12.93
CA SER A 11 21.81 0.56 -14.02
C SER A 11 21.05 0.68 -15.35
N LYS A 12 21.81 0.74 -16.46
CA LYS A 12 21.26 0.91 -17.81
C LYS A 12 20.37 -0.26 -18.24
N ASP A 13 20.55 -1.45 -17.64
CA ASP A 13 19.93 -2.71 -18.07
C ASP A 13 18.64 -3.10 -17.32
N SER A 14 18.13 -2.26 -16.40
CA SER A 14 16.98 -2.67 -15.57
C SER A 14 15.63 -2.55 -16.27
N SER A 15 14.79 -3.58 -16.15
CA SER A 15 13.41 -3.62 -16.64
C SER A 15 12.39 -3.04 -15.64
N LEU A 16 11.13 -2.85 -16.04
CA LEU A 16 10.11 -2.20 -15.20
C LEU A 16 9.57 -3.06 -14.05
N ALA A 17 9.59 -4.39 -14.16
CA ALA A 17 9.33 -5.27 -13.02
C ALA A 17 10.37 -5.04 -11.90
N ASP A 18 11.57 -4.58 -12.28
CA ASP A 18 12.59 -4.20 -11.31
C ASP A 18 12.20 -2.93 -10.54
N LEU A 19 11.38 -2.01 -11.04
CA LEU A 19 11.08 -0.74 -10.33
C LEU A 19 10.15 -0.94 -9.12
N THR A 20 9.13 -1.79 -9.22
CA THR A 20 8.29 -2.17 -8.07
C THR A 20 9.08 -3.00 -7.07
N LYS A 21 9.90 -3.95 -7.56
CA LYS A 21 10.87 -4.70 -6.74
C LYS A 21 11.92 -3.78 -6.11
N LYS A 22 12.32 -2.69 -6.78
CA LYS A 22 13.27 -1.66 -6.31
C LYS A 22 12.63 -0.74 -5.28
N ALA A 23 11.36 -0.36 -5.43
CA ALA A 23 10.63 0.40 -4.42
C ALA A 23 10.46 -0.43 -3.14
N GLU A 24 10.19 -1.72 -3.28
CA GLU A 24 10.23 -2.67 -2.18
C GLU A 24 11.65 -2.76 -1.60
N LEU A 25 12.71 -2.93 -2.40
CA LEU A 25 14.10 -2.89 -1.92
C LEU A 25 14.49 -1.59 -1.20
N ILE A 26 13.96 -0.42 -1.61
CA ILE A 26 14.22 0.86 -0.94
C ILE A 26 13.45 0.94 0.38
N LYS A 27 12.17 0.58 0.39
CA LYS A 27 11.34 0.48 1.62
C LYS A 27 12.00 -0.46 2.63
N GLU A 28 12.51 -1.58 2.14
CA GLU A 28 13.14 -2.62 2.92
C GLU A 28 14.58 -2.23 3.31
N GLY A 29 15.33 -1.52 2.45
CA GLY A 29 16.63 -0.92 2.76
C GLY A 29 16.55 0.12 3.88
N LEU A 30 15.55 1.01 3.81
CA LEU A 30 15.23 1.96 4.88
C LEU A 30 14.88 1.23 6.18
N SER A 31 14.22 0.06 6.08
CA SER A 31 13.88 -0.73 7.27
C SER A 31 15.08 -1.38 7.98
N PHE A 32 16.24 -1.53 7.33
CA PHE A 32 17.46 -1.97 8.04
C PHE A 32 17.95 -0.91 9.03
N THR A 33 17.79 0.37 8.69
CA THR A 33 18.08 1.45 9.66
C THR A 33 17.12 1.40 10.85
N ILE A 34 15.87 0.97 10.63
CA ILE A 34 14.89 0.75 11.69
C ILE A 34 15.30 -0.44 12.56
N ILE A 35 15.80 -1.54 11.99
CA ILE A 35 16.32 -2.69 12.75
C ILE A 35 17.45 -2.25 13.69
N ILE A 36 18.42 -1.49 13.18
CA ILE A 36 19.54 -0.97 13.99
C ILE A 36 19.03 -0.05 15.10
N LYS A 37 18.12 0.89 14.78
CA LYS A 37 17.49 1.78 15.76
C LYS A 37 16.74 1.00 16.84
N ASN A 38 16.01 -0.06 16.47
CA ASN A 38 15.28 -0.89 17.41
C ASN A 38 16.23 -1.64 18.36
N ILE A 39 17.35 -2.17 17.85
CA ILE A 39 18.36 -2.84 18.70
C ILE A 39 18.98 -1.84 19.69
N ILE A 40 19.35 -0.63 19.23
CA ILE A 40 19.88 0.42 20.10
C ILE A 40 18.83 0.81 21.16
N PHE A 41 17.59 1.02 20.75
CA PHE A 41 16.49 1.34 21.65
C PHE A 41 16.27 0.24 22.70
N LEU A 42 16.27 -1.03 22.30
CA LEU A 42 16.13 -2.18 23.20
C LEU A 42 17.29 -2.26 24.20
N ALA A 43 18.52 -1.97 23.78
CA ALA A 43 19.67 -1.92 24.68
C ALA A 43 19.56 -0.78 25.70
N VAL A 44 19.14 0.42 25.27
CA VAL A 44 18.87 1.56 26.15
C VAL A 44 17.74 1.24 27.13
N LEU A 45 16.66 0.64 26.64
CA LEU A 45 15.54 0.20 27.48
C LEU A 45 15.99 -0.82 28.53
N GLY A 46 16.82 -1.79 28.15
CA GLY A 46 17.41 -2.75 29.10
C GLY A 46 18.25 -2.06 30.17
N PHE A 47 19.05 -1.06 29.81
CA PHE A 47 19.81 -0.27 30.79
C PHE A 47 18.88 0.50 31.74
N ILE A 48 17.82 1.12 31.24
CA ILE A 48 16.84 1.85 32.05
C ILE A 48 16.12 0.89 33.02
N LEU A 49 15.65 -0.26 32.52
CA LEU A 49 15.01 -1.30 33.35
C LEU A 49 15.93 -1.80 34.47
N SER A 50 17.22 -1.93 34.19
CA SER A 50 18.21 -2.37 35.18
C SER A 50 18.49 -1.30 36.23
N LYS A 51 18.73 -0.06 35.80
CA LYS A 51 19.19 1.02 36.69
C LYS A 51 18.07 1.70 37.46
N PHE A 52 16.91 1.91 36.85
CA PHE A 52 15.81 2.66 37.46
C PHE A 52 14.76 1.78 38.12
N PHE A 53 14.46 0.63 37.52
CA PHE A 53 13.42 -0.29 38.02
C PHE A 53 14.01 -1.45 38.82
N GLN A 54 15.33 -1.49 39.00
CA GLN A 54 16.06 -2.51 39.76
C GLN A 54 15.73 -3.94 39.34
N ILE A 55 15.31 -4.15 38.08
CA ILE A 55 15.03 -5.48 37.57
C ILE A 55 16.35 -6.25 37.45
N PRO A 56 16.42 -7.50 37.93
CA PRO A 56 17.63 -8.32 37.82
C PRO A 56 18.18 -8.36 36.40
N LEU A 57 19.48 -8.11 36.26
CA LEU A 57 20.16 -8.02 34.96
C LEU A 57 19.94 -9.28 34.12
N ASN A 58 19.89 -10.46 34.76
CA ASN A 58 19.66 -11.73 34.08
C ASN A 58 18.26 -11.82 33.43
N ILE A 59 17.22 -11.30 34.08
CA ILE A 59 15.86 -11.24 33.51
C ILE A 59 15.82 -10.30 32.31
N ILE A 60 16.49 -9.14 32.43
CA ILE A 60 16.61 -8.17 31.35
C ILE A 60 17.36 -8.76 30.16
N LEU A 61 18.48 -9.45 30.40
CA LEU A 61 19.26 -10.11 29.35
C LEU A 61 18.41 -11.15 28.60
N ILE A 62 17.56 -11.91 29.30
CA ILE A 62 16.66 -12.87 28.64
C ILE A 62 15.60 -12.13 27.81
N LEU A 63 14.91 -11.13 28.38
CA LEU A 63 13.85 -10.40 27.67
C LEU A 63 14.39 -9.61 26.46
N VAL A 64 15.35 -8.71 26.72
CA VAL A 64 15.95 -7.84 25.71
C VAL A 64 16.75 -8.66 24.71
N GLY A 65 17.50 -9.66 25.15
CA GLY A 65 18.25 -10.56 24.27
C GLY A 65 17.33 -11.34 23.34
N THR A 66 16.18 -11.83 23.83
CA THR A 66 15.18 -12.50 22.99
C THR A 66 14.63 -11.54 21.94
N GLU A 67 14.26 -10.31 22.31
CA GLU A 67 13.74 -9.32 21.35
C GLU A 67 14.78 -8.91 20.30
N ILE A 68 16.05 -8.80 20.67
CA ILE A 68 17.15 -8.57 19.72
C ILE A 68 17.26 -9.74 18.74
N ILE A 69 17.23 -10.99 19.22
CA ILE A 69 17.27 -12.18 18.36
C ILE A 69 16.06 -12.22 17.41
N ILE A 70 14.85 -11.97 17.90
CA ILE A 70 13.62 -11.88 17.08
C ILE A 70 13.79 -10.81 16.00
N THR A 71 14.32 -9.64 16.37
CA THR A 71 14.54 -8.52 15.44
C THR A 71 15.55 -8.88 14.36
N LEU A 72 16.64 -9.59 14.70
CA LEU A 72 17.64 -10.06 13.75
C LEU A 72 17.07 -11.14 12.81
N ILE A 73 16.33 -12.12 13.34
CA ILE A 73 15.66 -13.16 12.54
C ILE A 73 14.65 -12.52 11.58
N ALA A 74 13.86 -11.55 12.05
CA ALA A 74 12.95 -10.80 11.19
C ALA A 74 13.69 -10.06 10.07
N GLY A 75 14.85 -9.47 10.37
CA GLY A 75 15.72 -8.86 9.37
C GLY A 75 16.27 -9.86 8.35
N TYR A 76 16.65 -11.06 8.78
CA TYR A 76 17.11 -12.12 7.88
C TYR A 76 16.00 -12.65 6.97
N LEU A 77 14.83 -12.97 7.54
CA LEU A 77 13.65 -13.43 6.78
C LEU A 77 13.20 -12.38 5.75
N LYS A 78 13.35 -11.10 6.07
CA LYS A 78 13.11 -10.00 5.16
C LYS A 78 14.02 -10.06 3.92
N ILE A 79 15.31 -10.37 4.08
CA ILE A 79 16.25 -10.54 2.95
C ILE A 79 15.83 -11.73 2.08
N ILE A 80 15.44 -12.85 2.69
CA ILE A 80 14.99 -14.02 1.94
C ILE A 80 13.69 -13.71 1.19
N LYS A 81 12.73 -13.05 1.84
CA LYS A 81 11.48 -12.60 1.21
C LYS A 81 11.76 -11.75 -0.02
N LEU A 82 12.66 -10.77 0.10
CA LEU A 82 13.07 -9.92 -1.02
C LEU A 82 13.62 -10.73 -2.19
N LYS A 83 14.50 -11.69 -1.92
CA LYS A 83 15.04 -12.58 -2.96
C LYS A 83 13.94 -13.37 -3.64
N ALA A 84 13.05 -13.98 -2.87
CA ALA A 84 11.92 -14.75 -3.39
C ALA A 84 10.96 -13.89 -4.23
N VAL A 85 10.64 -12.67 -3.78
CA VAL A 85 9.81 -11.71 -4.54
C VAL A 85 10.52 -11.27 -5.83
N TYR A 86 11.85 -11.14 -5.79
CA TYR A 86 12.64 -10.79 -6.97
C TYR A 86 12.63 -11.89 -8.03
N ASP A 87 12.56 -13.16 -7.62
CA ASP A 87 12.52 -14.30 -8.52
C ASP A 87 11.13 -14.49 -9.18
N ILE A 88 10.08 -13.85 -8.65
CA ILE A 88 8.73 -13.89 -9.26
C ILE A 88 8.71 -13.02 -10.51
N ASN A 89 8.46 -13.63 -11.66
CA ASN A 89 8.22 -12.90 -12.89
C ASN A 89 6.87 -12.17 -12.78
N THR A 90 6.91 -10.84 -12.82
CA THR A 90 5.73 -9.96 -12.80
C THR A 90 5.72 -9.16 -14.10
N ALA A 91 5.79 -9.87 -15.22
CA ALA A 91 5.66 -9.26 -16.54
C ALA A 91 4.30 -8.55 -16.65
N ASN A 92 4.23 -7.50 -17.47
CA ASN A 92 3.05 -6.64 -17.62
C ASN A 92 1.78 -7.50 -17.87
N ASN A 93 0.74 -7.31 -17.05
CA ASN A 93 -0.53 -8.06 -17.05
C ASN A 93 -0.56 -9.45 -16.37
N ASP A 94 0.35 -9.74 -15.44
CA ASP A 94 0.33 -11.04 -14.77
C ASP A 94 -0.42 -11.03 -13.42
N ALA A 95 -1.73 -11.23 -13.48
CA ALA A 95 -2.56 -11.46 -12.29
C ALA A 95 -2.10 -12.70 -11.47
N LYS A 96 -1.47 -13.69 -12.13
CA LYS A 96 -0.88 -14.86 -11.46
C LYS A 96 0.40 -14.49 -10.73
N GLY A 97 1.25 -13.66 -11.34
CA GLY A 97 2.43 -13.06 -10.73
C GLY A 97 2.08 -12.22 -9.51
N TYR A 98 1.04 -11.39 -9.60
CA TYR A 98 0.52 -10.62 -8.47
C TYR A 98 0.01 -11.51 -7.33
N ARG A 99 -0.81 -12.53 -7.64
CA ARG A 99 -1.26 -13.53 -6.66
C ARG A 99 -0.08 -14.22 -5.98
N THR A 100 0.92 -14.63 -6.76
CA THR A 100 2.13 -15.31 -6.24
C THR A 100 2.92 -14.38 -5.32
N LEU A 101 3.00 -13.10 -5.64
CA LEU A 101 3.62 -12.08 -4.79
C LEU A 101 2.90 -11.95 -3.45
N ILE A 102 1.56 -11.86 -3.44
CA ILE A 102 0.78 -11.81 -2.20
C ILE A 102 1.03 -13.07 -1.36
N ILE A 103 0.89 -14.26 -1.95
CA ILE A 103 1.08 -15.54 -1.25
C ILE A 103 2.47 -15.63 -0.64
N THR A 104 3.50 -15.26 -1.42
CA THR A 104 4.90 -15.28 -0.96
C THR A 104 5.11 -14.30 0.17
N SER A 105 4.58 -13.08 0.04
CA SER A 105 4.68 -12.04 1.08
C SER A 105 4.09 -12.52 2.41
N GLU A 106 2.94 -13.17 2.37
CA GLU A 106 2.21 -13.68 3.54
C GLU A 106 2.87 -14.92 4.16
N TYR A 107 3.43 -15.79 3.33
CA TYR A 107 4.21 -16.94 3.79
C TYR A 107 5.38 -16.52 4.69
N TYR A 108 6.14 -15.50 4.29
CA TYR A 108 7.26 -15.01 5.10
C TYR A 108 6.82 -14.28 6.37
N GLU A 109 5.68 -13.57 6.36
CA GLU A 109 5.12 -12.99 7.59
C GLU A 109 4.61 -14.08 8.56
N LEU A 110 4.07 -15.19 8.04
CA LEU A 110 3.70 -16.35 8.85
C LEU A 110 4.95 -16.98 9.50
N ILE A 111 6.02 -17.23 8.74
CA ILE A 111 7.27 -17.78 9.28
C ILE A 111 7.83 -16.87 10.38
N LYS A 112 7.91 -15.57 10.11
CA LYS A 112 8.39 -14.57 11.08
C LYS A 112 7.59 -14.63 12.38
N THR A 113 6.28 -14.85 12.29
CA THR A 113 5.42 -14.97 13.46
C THR A 113 5.65 -16.28 14.22
N ILE A 114 5.85 -17.41 13.53
CA ILE A 114 6.21 -18.69 14.16
C ILE A 114 7.46 -18.51 15.01
N PHE A 115 8.52 -17.93 14.46
CA PHE A 115 9.75 -17.66 15.21
C PHE A 115 9.50 -16.72 16.40
N GLY A 116 8.72 -15.65 16.21
CA GLY A 116 8.35 -14.74 17.30
C GLY A 116 7.62 -15.45 18.45
N VAL A 117 6.63 -16.28 18.15
CA VAL A 117 5.88 -17.03 19.18
C VAL A 117 6.77 -18.04 19.90
N ILE A 118 7.58 -18.82 19.17
CA ILE A 118 8.51 -19.77 19.77
C ILE A 118 9.51 -19.05 20.69
N ALA A 119 10.08 -17.94 20.23
CA ALA A 119 11.03 -17.15 21.01
C ALA A 119 10.38 -16.57 22.28
N HIS A 120 9.14 -16.07 22.21
CA HIS A 120 8.41 -15.60 23.40
C HIS A 120 8.08 -16.74 24.36
N ILE A 121 7.62 -17.90 23.87
CA ILE A 121 7.35 -19.07 24.72
C ILE A 121 8.63 -19.50 25.45
N PHE A 122 9.75 -19.57 24.73
CA PHE A 122 11.04 -19.93 25.30
C PHE A 122 11.53 -18.91 26.32
N SER A 123 11.44 -17.61 26.00
CA SER A 123 11.81 -16.52 26.90
C SER A 123 11.00 -16.52 28.20
N ILE A 124 9.67 -16.63 28.08
CA ILE A 124 8.77 -16.75 29.24
C ILE A 124 9.10 -18.02 30.03
N GLY A 125 9.31 -19.15 29.35
CA GLY A 125 9.67 -20.42 29.98
C GLY A 125 10.97 -20.33 30.79
N LEU A 126 12.02 -19.73 30.21
CA LEU A 126 13.30 -19.50 30.89
C LEU A 126 13.15 -18.58 32.11
N ILE A 127 12.40 -17.50 31.95
CA ILE A 127 12.15 -16.52 33.02
C ILE A 127 11.42 -17.19 34.19
N PHE A 128 10.40 -18.00 33.92
CA PHE A 128 9.70 -18.74 34.98
C PHE A 128 10.55 -19.85 35.59
N LEU A 129 11.32 -20.59 34.79
CA LEU A 129 12.13 -21.70 35.29
C LEU A 129 13.25 -21.23 36.21
N PHE A 130 13.92 -20.13 35.86
CA PHE A 130 15.09 -19.64 36.60
C PHE A 130 14.77 -18.53 37.60
N PHE A 131 13.69 -17.76 37.41
CA PHE A 131 13.44 -16.53 38.18
C PHE A 131 12.04 -16.42 38.80
N HIS A 132 11.30 -17.53 38.97
CA HIS A 132 9.94 -17.48 39.55
C HIS A 132 9.86 -16.78 40.92
N LYS A 133 10.88 -16.92 41.79
CA LYS A 133 10.90 -16.31 43.13
C LYS A 133 11.12 -14.81 43.04
N GLU A 134 12.07 -14.38 42.23
CA GLU A 134 12.41 -12.98 42.00
C GLU A 134 11.22 -12.23 41.37
N ILE A 135 10.57 -12.84 40.37
CA ILE A 135 9.36 -12.28 39.74
C ILE A 135 8.22 -12.16 40.74
N SER A 136 7.99 -13.22 41.53
CA SER A 136 6.96 -13.21 42.55
C SER A 136 7.18 -12.07 43.54
N ASN A 137 8.42 -11.88 44.00
CA ASN A 137 8.79 -10.82 44.94
C ASN A 137 8.61 -9.41 44.34
N ILE A 138 9.11 -9.17 43.12
CA ILE A 138 9.00 -7.88 42.41
C ILE A 138 7.53 -7.47 42.21
N VAL A 139 6.68 -8.43 41.87
CA VAL A 139 5.26 -8.18 41.62
C VAL A 139 4.53 -7.86 42.91
N THR A 140 4.76 -8.64 43.97
CA THR A 140 4.16 -8.40 45.28
C THR A 140 4.59 -7.09 45.93
N SER A 141 5.81 -6.59 45.62
CA SER A 141 6.33 -5.33 46.18
C SER A 141 5.86 -4.09 45.42
N SER A 142 5.56 -4.22 44.13
CA SER A 142 5.34 -3.07 43.24
C SER A 142 3.88 -2.87 42.84
N ILE A 143 3.04 -3.90 42.93
CA ILE A 143 1.62 -3.81 42.61
C ILE A 143 0.85 -4.61 43.68
N PRO A 144 -0.22 -4.08 44.30
CA PRO A 144 -1.06 -4.81 45.24
C PRO A 144 -1.96 -5.82 44.50
N LEU A 145 -1.34 -6.67 43.69
CA LEU A 145 -1.95 -7.71 42.88
C LEU A 145 -1.57 -9.06 43.53
N ASN A 146 -2.58 -9.81 43.96
CA ASN A 146 -2.40 -11.13 44.56
C ASN A 146 -1.63 -12.05 43.59
N GLN A 147 -0.69 -12.91 44.03
CA GLN A 147 0.18 -13.72 43.15
C GLN A 147 -0.57 -14.52 42.07
N ILE A 148 -1.83 -14.89 42.35
CA ILE A 148 -2.78 -15.52 41.43
C ILE A 148 -3.01 -14.68 40.16
N SER A 149 -3.06 -13.35 40.27
CA SER A 149 -3.32 -12.43 39.16
C SER A 149 -2.17 -12.31 38.16
N LEU A 150 -0.91 -12.47 38.58
CA LEU A 150 0.25 -12.41 37.68
C LEU A 150 0.26 -13.58 36.68
N LYS A 151 -0.08 -14.78 37.16
CA LYS A 151 -0.20 -15.96 36.30
C LYS A 151 -1.23 -15.69 35.21
N TYR A 152 -2.38 -15.10 35.55
CA TYR A 152 -3.39 -14.72 34.57
C TYR A 152 -2.89 -13.70 33.54
N PHE A 153 -2.11 -12.69 33.93
CA PHE A 153 -1.52 -11.74 32.97
C PHE A 153 -0.59 -12.41 31.95
N VAL A 154 0.25 -13.34 32.40
CA VAL A 154 1.14 -14.10 31.50
C VAL A 154 0.33 -15.01 30.59
N PHE A 155 -0.69 -15.69 31.11
CA PHE A 155 -1.59 -16.51 30.29
C PHE A 155 -2.37 -15.66 29.26
N ILE A 156 -2.83 -14.46 29.63
CA ILE A 156 -3.49 -13.53 28.71
C ILE A 156 -2.52 -13.09 27.62
N PHE A 157 -1.29 -12.71 27.97
CA PHE A 157 -0.26 -12.31 27.01
C PHE A 157 0.09 -13.45 26.04
N LEU A 158 0.28 -14.66 26.56
CA LEU A 158 0.52 -15.84 25.74
C LEU A 158 -0.68 -16.15 24.83
N GLY A 159 -1.90 -16.05 25.37
CA GLY A 159 -3.15 -16.18 24.62
C GLY A 159 -3.24 -15.21 23.46
N PHE A 160 -2.87 -13.93 23.66
CA PHE A 160 -2.81 -12.93 22.59
C PHE A 160 -1.76 -13.29 21.51
N LYS A 161 -0.58 -13.78 21.90
CA LYS A 161 0.45 -14.20 20.94
C LYS A 161 0.02 -15.41 20.12
N ILE A 162 -0.61 -16.39 20.76
CA ILE A 162 -1.18 -17.58 20.09
C ILE A 162 -2.32 -17.15 19.17
N PHE A 163 -3.18 -16.23 19.61
CA PHE A 163 -4.26 -15.70 18.79
C PHE A 163 -3.73 -14.95 17.56
N ASP A 164 -2.74 -14.07 17.69
CA ASP A 164 -2.12 -13.39 16.53
C ASP A 164 -1.52 -14.40 15.53
N PHE A 165 -0.86 -15.44 16.04
CA PHE A 165 -0.36 -16.53 15.21
C PHE A 165 -1.48 -17.27 14.48
N PHE A 166 -2.54 -17.66 15.18
CA PHE A 166 -3.70 -18.30 14.56
C PHE A 166 -4.32 -17.42 13.48
N MET A 167 -4.47 -16.12 13.75
CA MET A 167 -5.00 -15.17 12.78
C MET A 167 -4.12 -15.04 11.53
N LYS A 168 -2.79 -15.11 11.66
CA LYS A 168 -1.88 -15.12 10.51
C LYS A 168 -1.92 -16.44 9.75
N LEU A 169 -2.12 -17.56 10.44
CA LEU A 169 -2.31 -18.87 9.79
C LEU A 169 -3.60 -18.89 8.97
N VAL A 170 -4.71 -18.39 9.54
CA VAL A 170 -5.99 -18.22 8.81
C VAL A 170 -5.80 -17.29 7.62
N ARG A 171 -5.13 -16.14 7.81
CA ARG A 171 -4.82 -15.18 6.73
C ARG A 171 -4.08 -15.84 5.58
N TYR A 172 -2.97 -16.54 5.87
CA TYR A 172 -2.20 -17.24 4.86
C TYR A 172 -3.02 -18.32 4.15
N SER A 173 -3.80 -19.11 4.89
CA SER A 173 -4.67 -20.15 4.32
C SER A 173 -5.70 -19.57 3.35
N TRP A 174 -6.37 -18.47 3.73
CA TRP A 174 -7.36 -17.82 2.88
C TRP A 174 -6.73 -17.19 1.65
N ILE A 175 -5.58 -16.52 1.79
CA ILE A 175 -4.85 -15.89 0.68
C ILE A 175 -4.35 -16.94 -0.31
N LYS A 176 -3.82 -18.08 0.18
CA LYS A 176 -3.42 -19.21 -0.67
C LYS A 176 -4.59 -19.75 -1.50
N ASN A 177 -5.81 -19.65 -0.98
CA ASN A 177 -7.04 -20.09 -1.65
C ASN A 177 -7.70 -19.03 -2.54
N ILE A 178 -7.11 -17.84 -2.72
CA ILE A 178 -7.57 -16.88 -3.73
C ILE A 178 -7.53 -17.58 -5.09
N LYS A 179 -8.63 -17.51 -5.84
CA LYS A 179 -8.75 -18.16 -7.14
C LYS A 179 -7.72 -17.58 -8.10
N GLU A 180 -7.12 -18.45 -8.88
CA GLU A 180 -6.29 -18.00 -10.00
C GLU A 180 -7.21 -17.34 -11.04
N SER A 181 -6.93 -16.08 -11.35
CA SER A 181 -7.63 -15.31 -12.37
C SER A 181 -6.61 -14.64 -13.26
N ASN A 182 -7.00 -14.38 -14.52
CA ASN A 182 -6.22 -13.55 -15.44
C ASN A 182 -6.49 -12.05 -15.20
N ASN A 183 -7.46 -11.71 -14.34
CA ASN A 183 -7.89 -10.35 -14.07
C ASN A 183 -7.31 -9.88 -12.73
N PHE A 184 -6.45 -8.86 -12.77
CA PHE A 184 -5.82 -8.27 -11.58
C PHE A 184 -6.85 -7.78 -10.56
N ASP A 185 -7.94 -7.18 -11.03
CA ASP A 185 -8.98 -6.58 -10.22
C ASP A 185 -9.74 -7.59 -9.37
N GLU A 186 -9.99 -8.79 -9.90
CA GLU A 186 -10.61 -9.90 -9.16
C GLU A 186 -9.71 -10.41 -8.04
N VAL A 187 -8.42 -10.64 -8.35
CA VAL A 187 -7.43 -11.09 -7.35
C VAL A 187 -7.29 -10.07 -6.22
N ASN A 188 -7.21 -8.77 -6.56
CA ASN A 188 -7.08 -7.71 -5.57
C ASN A 188 -8.37 -7.53 -4.74
N GLN A 189 -9.55 -7.66 -5.35
CA GLN A 189 -10.83 -7.60 -4.62
C GLN A 189 -10.96 -8.75 -3.63
N ASP A 190 -10.62 -9.98 -4.03
CA ASP A 190 -10.62 -11.15 -3.15
C ASP A 190 -9.65 -10.97 -1.97
N TYR A 191 -8.45 -10.44 -2.23
CA TYR A 191 -7.48 -10.09 -1.20
C TYR A 191 -8.04 -9.06 -0.20
N LEU A 192 -8.65 -7.97 -0.67
CA LEU A 192 -9.27 -6.94 0.19
C LEU A 192 -10.43 -7.48 1.02
N ILE A 193 -11.24 -8.38 0.46
CA ILE A 193 -12.32 -9.06 1.18
C ILE A 193 -11.75 -9.92 2.31
N ILE A 194 -10.64 -10.62 2.07
CA ILE A 194 -9.95 -11.42 3.10
C ILE A 194 -9.43 -10.51 4.21
N GLU A 195 -8.76 -9.41 3.87
CA GLU A 195 -8.21 -8.46 4.84
C GLU A 195 -9.31 -7.90 5.75
N LYS A 196 -10.42 -7.41 5.18
CA LYS A 196 -11.54 -6.86 5.95
C LYS A 196 -12.27 -7.90 6.80
N LYS A 197 -12.38 -9.15 6.34
CA LYS A 197 -12.92 -10.25 7.17
C LYS A 197 -12.02 -10.53 8.38
N LEU A 198 -10.70 -10.50 8.21
CA LEU A 198 -9.76 -10.74 9.30
C LEU A 198 -9.77 -9.60 10.31
N GLU A 199 -9.88 -8.35 9.87
CA GLU A 199 -10.06 -7.19 10.75
C GLU A 199 -11.28 -7.38 11.66
N LEU A 200 -12.43 -7.78 11.08
CA LEU A 200 -13.65 -8.09 11.82
C LEU A 200 -13.46 -9.21 12.84
N VAL A 201 -12.79 -10.30 12.46
CA VAL A 201 -12.53 -11.43 13.37
C VAL A 201 -11.58 -11.04 14.52
N LYS A 202 -10.59 -10.17 14.26
CA LYS A 202 -9.67 -9.66 15.30
C LYS A 202 -10.34 -8.70 16.26
N PHE A 203 -11.29 -7.91 15.77
CA PHE A 203 -11.97 -6.87 16.52
C PHE A 203 -12.77 -7.43 17.71
N ILE A 204 -13.50 -8.53 17.51
CA ILE A 204 -14.40 -9.13 18.52
C ILE A 204 -13.66 -9.58 19.81
N PRO A 205 -12.61 -10.42 19.76
CA PRO A 205 -11.93 -10.86 20.97
C PRO A 205 -11.15 -9.74 21.65
N PHE A 206 -10.55 -8.82 20.88
CA PHE A 206 -9.92 -7.64 21.44
C PHE A 206 -10.93 -6.81 22.25
N MET A 207 -12.14 -6.65 21.70
CA MET A 207 -13.22 -5.95 22.37
C MET A 207 -13.71 -6.64 23.63
N PHE A 208 -13.89 -7.95 23.57
CA PHE A 208 -14.28 -8.73 24.73
C PHE A 208 -13.27 -8.54 25.87
N ILE A 209 -11.97 -8.66 25.57
CA ILE A 209 -10.91 -8.51 26.57
C ILE A 209 -10.88 -7.08 27.13
N PHE A 210 -11.04 -6.07 26.27
CA PHE A 210 -11.09 -4.68 26.70
C PHE A 210 -12.26 -4.42 27.68
N LEU A 211 -13.45 -4.93 27.39
CA LEU A 211 -14.62 -4.81 28.28
C LEU A 211 -14.40 -5.54 29.61
N VAL A 212 -13.80 -6.72 29.58
CA VAL A 212 -13.43 -7.49 30.78
C VAL A 212 -12.44 -6.70 31.65
N ILE A 213 -11.44 -6.05 31.04
CA ILE A 213 -10.48 -5.20 31.77
C ILE A 213 -11.20 -4.03 32.45
N LEU A 214 -12.08 -3.30 31.74
CA LEU A 214 -12.85 -2.20 32.33
C LEU A 214 -13.72 -2.66 33.50
N PHE A 215 -14.32 -3.84 33.38
CA PHE A 215 -15.10 -4.46 34.45
C PHE A 215 -14.23 -4.72 35.70
N PHE A 216 -13.04 -5.29 35.53
CA PHE A 216 -12.11 -5.53 36.65
C PHE A 216 -11.56 -4.25 37.28
N LEU A 217 -11.42 -3.18 36.50
CA LEU A 217 -11.02 -1.85 36.99
C LEU A 217 -12.14 -1.12 37.76
N LYS A 218 -13.30 -1.75 37.94
CA LYS A 218 -14.48 -1.18 38.61
C LYS A 218 -14.92 0.16 38.00
N VAL A 219 -14.70 0.32 36.70
CA VAL A 219 -15.15 1.49 35.96
C VAL A 219 -16.69 1.50 36.00
N PRO A 220 -17.33 2.68 36.23
CA PRO A 220 -18.78 2.77 36.22
C PRO A 220 -19.40 2.15 34.97
N PHE A 221 -20.42 1.32 35.16
CA PHE A 221 -21.00 0.45 34.11
C PHE A 221 -21.48 1.20 32.85
N PHE A 222 -21.86 2.47 32.97
CA PHE A 222 -22.26 3.30 31.82
C PHE A 222 -21.12 3.52 30.81
N ILE A 223 -19.85 3.52 31.24
CA ILE A 223 -18.70 3.69 30.35
C ILE A 223 -18.53 2.47 29.43
N PRO A 224 -18.39 1.23 29.94
CA PRO A 224 -18.41 0.03 29.10
C PRO A 224 -19.64 -0.07 28.19
N LEU A 225 -20.80 0.41 28.64
CA LEU A 225 -22.04 0.37 27.85
C LEU A 225 -22.00 1.33 26.65
N ILE A 226 -21.52 2.56 26.84
CA ILE A 226 -21.29 3.52 25.74
C ILE A 226 -20.26 2.97 24.75
N PHE A 227 -19.14 2.44 25.26
CA PHE A 227 -18.12 1.80 24.42
C PHE A 227 -18.71 0.60 23.66
N GLY A 228 -19.50 -0.25 24.32
CA GLY A 228 -20.18 -1.39 23.68
C GLY A 228 -21.09 -0.94 22.54
N GLY A 229 -21.90 0.10 22.75
CA GLY A 229 -22.75 0.69 21.71
C GLY A 229 -21.96 1.23 20.52
N PHE A 230 -20.88 1.98 20.77
CA PHE A 230 -19.98 2.46 19.72
C PHE A 230 -19.34 1.32 18.94
N MET A 231 -18.98 0.22 19.61
CA MET A 231 -18.31 -0.90 18.96
C MET A 231 -19.28 -1.78 18.15
N ILE A 232 -20.55 -1.88 18.55
CA ILE A 232 -21.61 -2.44 17.72
C ILE A 232 -21.79 -1.58 16.46
N LEU A 233 -21.79 -0.25 16.58
CA LEU A 233 -21.86 0.64 15.43
C LEU A 233 -20.66 0.42 14.49
N MET A 234 -19.45 0.35 15.01
CA MET A 234 -18.25 0.06 14.21
C MET A 234 -18.36 -1.29 13.49
N LEU A 235 -18.86 -2.33 14.16
CA LEU A 235 -19.10 -3.64 13.55
C LEU A 235 -20.11 -3.56 12.39
N ILE A 236 -21.22 -2.83 12.57
CA ILE A 236 -22.22 -2.60 11.53
C ILE A 236 -21.60 -1.88 10.33
N LEU A 237 -20.83 -0.81 10.57
CA LEU A 237 -20.16 -0.04 9.52
C LEU A 237 -19.16 -0.91 8.74
N SER A 238 -18.37 -1.74 9.42
CA SER A 238 -17.43 -2.66 8.78
C SER A 238 -18.14 -3.77 7.98
N ILE A 239 -19.31 -4.24 8.42
CA ILE A 239 -20.13 -5.18 7.62
C ILE A 239 -20.68 -4.49 6.37
N ILE A 240 -21.14 -3.24 6.48
CA ILE A 240 -21.60 -2.45 5.33
C ILE A 240 -20.45 -2.23 4.34
N GLU A 241 -19.26 -1.88 4.85
CA GLU A 241 -18.03 -1.73 4.06
C GLU A 241 -17.70 -3.02 3.29
N LEU A 242 -17.69 -4.17 3.97
CA LEU A 242 -17.42 -5.47 3.35
C LEU A 242 -18.44 -5.80 2.24
N LYS A 243 -19.72 -5.51 2.47
CA LYS A 243 -20.77 -5.68 1.45
C LYS A 243 -20.54 -4.77 0.25
N ARG A 244 -20.14 -3.51 0.47
CA ARG A 244 -19.85 -2.58 -0.61
C ARG A 244 -18.64 -3.01 -1.43
N ILE A 245 -17.54 -3.41 -0.78
CA ILE A 245 -16.34 -3.94 -1.46
C ILE A 245 -16.71 -5.14 -2.33
N LYS A 246 -17.47 -6.10 -1.81
CA LYS A 246 -17.91 -7.29 -2.55
C LYS A 246 -18.78 -6.95 -3.77
N ASN A 247 -19.58 -5.89 -3.67
CA ASN A 247 -20.52 -5.49 -4.72
C ASN A 247 -19.92 -4.52 -5.75
N VAL A 248 -18.66 -4.09 -5.60
CA VAL A 248 -18.02 -3.27 -6.64
C VAL A 248 -17.85 -4.11 -7.89
N LYS A 249 -18.48 -3.67 -8.98
CA LYS A 249 -18.27 -4.22 -10.32
C LYS A 249 -17.15 -3.45 -10.99
N PHE A 250 -16.01 -4.07 -11.27
CA PHE A 250 -14.88 -3.42 -11.92
C PHE A 250 -15.03 -3.25 -13.43
N ARG A 251 -15.86 -4.10 -14.04
CA ARG A 251 -16.27 -4.03 -15.44
C ARG A 251 -17.75 -3.72 -15.49
N GLU A 252 -18.12 -2.55 -16.01
CA GLU A 252 -19.47 -2.40 -16.55
C GLU A 252 -19.60 -3.37 -17.74
N ASN A 253 -20.78 -3.98 -17.85
CA ASN A 253 -21.07 -5.11 -18.73
C ASN A 253 -20.33 -5.00 -20.08
N GLN A 254 -19.61 -6.08 -20.45
CA GLN A 254 -18.91 -6.27 -21.72
C GLN A 254 -19.79 -6.09 -22.98
N SER A 255 -21.10 -5.86 -22.81
CA SER A 255 -22.05 -5.64 -23.90
C SER A 255 -22.16 -4.18 -24.37
N LYS A 256 -21.48 -3.23 -23.73
CA LYS A 256 -21.25 -1.88 -24.30
C LYS A 256 -19.75 -1.67 -24.43
N GLU A 257 -19.28 -1.65 -25.68
CA GLU A 257 -17.89 -1.45 -26.09
C GLU A 257 -17.31 -0.08 -25.69
N TYR A 258 -18.09 0.72 -24.95
CA TYR A 258 -17.75 2.04 -24.45
C TYR A 258 -18.10 2.08 -22.97
N VAL A 259 -17.07 2.08 -22.12
CA VAL A 259 -17.22 2.35 -20.68
C VAL A 259 -17.72 3.79 -20.55
N ASP A 260 -18.84 3.97 -19.87
CA ASP A 260 -19.42 5.28 -19.61
C ASP A 260 -18.48 5.98 -18.64
N ILE A 261 -17.74 6.97 -19.15
CA ILE A 261 -16.92 7.80 -18.28
C ILE A 261 -17.84 8.55 -17.35
N ASP A 262 -17.51 8.50 -16.08
CA ASP A 262 -18.17 9.32 -15.09
C ASP A 262 -17.91 10.80 -15.39
N LYS A 263 -18.88 11.47 -16.00
CA LYS A 263 -18.80 12.89 -16.38
C LYS A 263 -18.58 13.81 -15.17
N THR A 264 -18.78 13.33 -13.94
CA THR A 264 -18.52 14.11 -12.71
C THR A 264 -17.03 14.32 -12.41
N THR A 265 -16.12 13.58 -13.05
CA THR A 265 -14.66 13.78 -12.92
C THR A 265 -14.05 14.68 -13.99
N ILE A 266 -14.83 15.12 -14.98
CA ILE A 266 -14.34 16.02 -16.05
C ILE A 266 -14.15 17.42 -15.48
N GLN A 267 -12.94 17.97 -15.57
CA GLN A 267 -12.63 19.26 -14.95
C GLN A 267 -13.27 20.45 -15.66
N HIS A 268 -13.47 20.35 -16.99
CA HIS A 268 -14.16 21.36 -17.80
C HIS A 268 -14.51 20.76 -19.18
N GLN A 269 -15.39 21.43 -19.95
CA GLN A 269 -15.78 20.97 -21.27
C GLN A 269 -14.63 21.16 -22.28
N ILE A 270 -14.12 20.04 -22.79
CA ILE A 270 -12.99 20.02 -23.73
C ILE A 270 -13.53 20.23 -25.15
N MET A 271 -13.20 21.39 -25.74
CA MET A 271 -13.63 21.76 -27.10
C MET A 271 -12.80 21.02 -28.17
N SER A 272 -13.39 20.81 -29.33
CA SER A 272 -12.69 20.26 -30.52
C SER A 272 -12.18 21.41 -31.40
N TYR A 273 -10.93 21.32 -31.84
CA TYR A 273 -10.33 22.28 -32.76
C TYR A 273 -10.24 21.70 -34.18
N GLN A 274 -10.42 22.56 -35.18
CA GLN A 274 -10.23 22.15 -36.57
C GLN A 274 -8.76 21.80 -36.83
N ASN A 275 -8.55 20.68 -37.53
CA ASN A 275 -7.23 20.13 -37.87
C ASN A 275 -6.37 19.74 -36.65
N GLU A 276 -6.98 19.52 -35.49
CA GLU A 276 -6.29 18.93 -34.35
C GLU A 276 -5.99 17.45 -34.64
N GLN A 277 -4.75 17.04 -34.37
CA GLN A 277 -4.27 15.67 -34.59
C GLN A 277 -3.41 15.24 -33.40
N ILE A 278 -3.51 13.96 -33.04
CA ILE A 278 -2.64 13.35 -32.05
C ILE A 278 -1.31 13.03 -32.72
N VAL A 279 -0.23 13.62 -32.19
CA VAL A 279 1.12 13.51 -32.74
C VAL A 279 1.94 12.50 -31.96
N PHE A 280 1.69 12.41 -30.65
CA PHE A 280 2.38 11.47 -29.78
C PHE A 280 1.49 11.01 -28.63
N SER A 281 1.75 9.82 -28.10
CA SER A 281 0.99 9.22 -27.02
C SER A 281 1.90 8.57 -25.97
N ILE A 282 1.52 8.72 -24.71
CA ILE A 282 2.11 8.03 -23.57
C ILE A 282 1.00 7.29 -22.85
N PHE A 283 1.07 5.96 -22.87
CA PHE A 283 0.17 5.11 -22.13
C PHE A 283 0.78 4.78 -20.77
N GLY A 284 -0.03 4.84 -19.71
CA GLY A 284 0.43 4.56 -18.35
C GLY A 284 1.13 5.75 -17.70
N ILE A 285 0.40 6.86 -17.53
CA ILE A 285 0.81 7.97 -16.66
C ILE A 285 0.13 7.85 -15.28
N LEU A 286 0.73 8.48 -14.28
CA LEU A 286 0.15 8.67 -12.95
C LEU A 286 0.34 10.11 -12.51
N LYS A 287 -0.71 10.74 -11.99
CA LYS A 287 -0.62 12.06 -11.39
C LYS A 287 0.30 12.04 -10.17
N THR A 288 1.19 13.02 -10.08
CA THR A 288 2.14 13.19 -8.97
C THR A 288 2.04 14.60 -8.38
N ALA A 289 2.52 14.77 -7.15
CA ALA A 289 2.55 16.08 -6.51
C ALA A 289 3.53 17.01 -7.26
N ALA A 290 3.02 18.14 -7.76
CA ALA A 290 3.82 19.15 -8.44
C ALA A 290 4.55 20.09 -7.45
N SER A 291 4.05 20.20 -6.22
CA SER A 291 4.60 21.00 -5.13
C SER A 291 4.34 20.35 -3.77
N PHE A 292 5.04 20.81 -2.73
CA PHE A 292 4.83 20.32 -1.35
C PHE A 292 3.38 20.52 -0.88
N LYS A 293 2.72 21.60 -1.31
CA LYS A 293 1.31 21.87 -1.01
C LYS A 293 0.36 20.82 -1.61
N ASP A 294 0.75 20.19 -2.72
CA ASP A 294 -0.07 19.19 -3.40
C ASP A 294 0.03 17.79 -2.76
N ILE A 295 1.02 17.56 -1.88
CA ILE A 295 1.19 16.28 -1.17
C ILE A 295 -0.01 15.99 -0.25
N PHE A 296 -0.64 17.02 0.28
CA PHE A 296 -1.77 16.90 1.20
C PHE A 296 -3.14 16.92 0.52
N LYS A 297 -3.18 17.06 -0.81
CA LYS A 297 -4.47 17.05 -1.52
C LYS A 297 -4.98 15.61 -1.61
N PRO A 298 -6.28 15.38 -1.34
CA PRO A 298 -6.86 14.05 -1.51
C PRO A 298 -6.81 13.67 -2.98
N PHE A 299 -6.36 12.45 -3.28
CA PHE A 299 -6.36 11.90 -4.64
C PHE A 299 -7.73 11.35 -5.04
N GLY A 300 -8.62 11.14 -4.08
CA GLY A 300 -10.01 10.75 -4.30
C GLY A 300 -10.81 10.78 -3.02
N SER A 301 -12.03 10.27 -3.08
CA SER A 301 -12.87 10.03 -1.91
C SER A 301 -13.38 8.60 -1.91
N ALA A 302 -13.38 7.97 -0.74
CA ALA A 302 -14.00 6.68 -0.50
C ALA A 302 -14.88 6.78 0.74
N THR A 303 -16.08 6.22 0.64
CA THR A 303 -17.02 6.15 1.77
C THR A 303 -17.39 4.70 1.96
N LEU A 304 -17.19 4.16 3.17
CA LEU A 304 -17.52 2.76 3.50
C LEU A 304 -16.95 1.77 2.45
N GLY A 305 -15.66 1.90 2.14
CA GLY A 305 -14.90 0.96 1.30
C GLY A 305 -15.15 1.02 -0.20
N ALA A 306 -15.86 2.03 -0.71
CA ALA A 306 -15.92 2.27 -2.16
C ALA A 306 -16.04 3.76 -2.48
N GLY A 307 -15.37 4.17 -3.56
CA GLY A 307 -15.39 5.53 -4.03
C GLY A 307 -14.63 5.72 -5.34
N LYS A 308 -14.16 6.93 -5.59
CA LYS A 308 -13.60 7.35 -6.88
C LYS A 308 -12.37 8.25 -6.71
N THR A 309 -11.45 8.15 -7.65
CA THR A 309 -10.32 9.08 -7.77
C THR A 309 -10.77 10.38 -8.44
N TYR A 310 -10.17 11.49 -8.06
CA TYR A 310 -10.37 12.78 -8.72
C TYR A 310 -9.50 12.93 -9.97
N PHE A 311 -8.51 12.05 -10.14
CA PHE A 311 -7.51 12.11 -11.21
C PHE A 311 -7.40 10.75 -11.91
N PRO A 312 -8.43 10.33 -12.66
CA PRO A 312 -8.46 9.02 -13.31
C PRO A 312 -7.61 8.95 -14.59
N GLU A 313 -7.01 10.06 -15.02
CA GLU A 313 -6.15 10.09 -16.20
C GLU A 313 -5.01 9.07 -16.11
N ASN A 314 -4.87 8.27 -17.16
CA ASN A 314 -3.85 7.22 -17.26
C ASN A 314 -3.10 7.26 -18.59
N THR A 315 -3.42 8.22 -19.46
CA THR A 315 -2.77 8.43 -20.76
C THR A 315 -2.57 9.92 -21.02
N LEU A 316 -1.45 10.28 -21.63
CA LEU A 316 -1.17 11.63 -22.14
C LEU A 316 -1.07 11.58 -23.66
N PHE A 317 -1.88 12.39 -24.34
CA PHE A 317 -1.71 12.67 -25.76
C PHE A 317 -1.10 14.06 -25.97
N VAL A 318 -0.11 14.12 -26.85
CA VAL A 318 0.45 15.37 -27.37
C VAL A 318 -0.19 15.60 -28.72
N THR A 319 -0.93 16.70 -28.85
CA THR A 319 -1.51 17.12 -30.12
C THR A 319 -0.71 18.28 -30.70
N ASN A 320 -1.09 18.74 -31.88
CA ASN A 320 -0.58 20.00 -32.43
C ASN A 320 -1.12 21.27 -31.73
N TYR A 321 -2.09 21.16 -30.81
CA TYR A 321 -2.70 22.30 -30.10
C TYR A 321 -2.49 22.32 -28.58
N ARG A 322 -2.41 21.14 -27.97
CA ARG A 322 -2.49 20.96 -26.52
C ARG A 322 -1.93 19.63 -26.03
N LEU A 323 -1.68 19.58 -24.73
CA LEU A 323 -1.52 18.34 -23.99
C LEU A 323 -2.89 17.87 -23.50
N LEU A 324 -3.27 16.64 -23.81
CA LEU A 324 -4.58 16.08 -23.49
C LEU A 324 -4.41 14.88 -22.53
N LEU A 325 -5.02 14.97 -21.35
CA LEU A 325 -5.02 13.89 -20.36
C LEU A 325 -6.29 13.08 -20.52
N VAL A 326 -6.13 11.78 -20.80
CA VAL A 326 -7.20 10.88 -21.16
C VAL A 326 -7.25 9.71 -20.19
N GLN A 327 -8.46 9.25 -19.88
CA GLN A 327 -8.67 7.97 -19.21
C GLN A 327 -8.96 6.90 -20.25
N VAL A 328 -7.97 6.07 -20.55
CA VAL A 328 -8.22 4.83 -21.29
C VAL A 328 -9.01 3.88 -20.39
N PRO A 329 -10.14 3.32 -20.87
CA PRO A 329 -11.04 2.53 -20.04
C PRO A 329 -10.45 1.17 -19.67
N VAL A 330 -9.94 1.05 -18.46
CA VAL A 330 -9.43 -0.18 -17.85
C VAL A 330 -10.23 -0.57 -16.61
N SER A 331 -10.12 -1.82 -16.19
CA SER A 331 -10.85 -2.34 -15.02
C SER A 331 -10.52 -1.49 -13.78
N GLY A 332 -11.55 -0.94 -13.13
CA GLY A 332 -11.38 -0.06 -11.98
C GLY A 332 -10.70 1.28 -12.26
N GLY A 333 -10.58 1.72 -13.52
CA GLY A 333 -9.77 2.88 -13.92
C GLY A 333 -10.15 4.24 -13.31
N ASN A 334 -11.22 4.34 -12.52
CA ASN A 334 -11.56 5.51 -11.71
C ASN A 334 -11.95 5.17 -10.27
N LYS A 335 -11.75 3.93 -9.81
CA LYS A 335 -12.33 3.42 -8.56
C LYS A 335 -11.31 3.39 -7.42
N ILE A 336 -11.80 3.71 -6.24
CA ILE A 336 -11.15 3.39 -4.97
C ILE A 336 -12.00 2.32 -4.30
N VAL A 337 -11.39 1.20 -3.92
CA VAL A 337 -12.09 0.08 -3.25
C VAL A 337 -11.29 -0.33 -2.02
N GLY A 338 -11.96 -0.37 -0.87
CA GLY A 338 -11.30 -0.34 0.43
C GLY A 338 -10.42 0.90 0.53
N GLU A 339 -9.13 0.68 0.71
CA GLU A 339 -8.08 1.72 0.77
C GLU A 339 -7.21 1.76 -0.49
N VAL A 340 -7.59 1.01 -1.53
CA VAL A 340 -6.79 0.84 -2.74
C VAL A 340 -7.30 1.72 -3.87
N ASP A 341 -6.42 2.59 -4.37
CA ASP A 341 -6.61 3.34 -5.61
C ASP A 341 -6.23 2.46 -6.81
N TYR A 342 -7.22 2.08 -7.61
CA TYR A 342 -6.99 1.24 -8.78
C TYR A 342 -6.27 1.97 -9.91
N VAL A 343 -6.26 3.30 -9.96
CA VAL A 343 -5.48 4.06 -10.95
C VAL A 343 -3.99 3.90 -10.68
N GLN A 344 -3.59 4.05 -9.41
CA GLN A 344 -2.23 3.79 -8.98
C GLN A 344 -1.83 2.33 -9.22
N ASN A 345 -2.68 1.37 -8.85
CA ASN A 345 -2.37 -0.04 -9.09
C ASN A 345 -2.28 -0.39 -10.58
N ASN A 346 -3.18 0.16 -11.41
CA ASN A 346 -3.12 -0.06 -12.85
C ASN A 346 -1.83 0.52 -13.45
N PHE A 347 -1.35 1.65 -12.94
CA PHE A 347 -0.06 2.22 -13.33
C PHE A 347 1.14 1.32 -12.99
N PHE A 348 1.08 0.53 -11.91
CA PHE A 348 2.17 -0.38 -11.57
C PHE A 348 2.04 -1.77 -12.21
N TYR A 349 0.83 -2.32 -12.26
CA TYR A 349 0.58 -3.73 -12.55
C TYR A 349 -0.19 -3.98 -13.85
N ASN A 350 -0.89 -2.97 -14.39
CA ASN A 350 -1.82 -3.13 -15.52
C ASN A 350 -1.55 -2.17 -16.71
N ARG A 351 -0.29 -1.74 -16.89
CA ARG A 351 0.08 -0.79 -17.97
C ARG A 351 -0.10 -1.37 -19.37
N SER A 352 0.10 -2.66 -19.55
CA SER A 352 -0.09 -3.30 -20.87
C SER A 352 -1.54 -3.27 -21.32
N GLU A 353 -2.51 -3.43 -20.41
CA GLU A 353 -3.93 -3.25 -20.75
C GLU A 353 -4.21 -1.79 -21.15
N ILE A 354 -3.66 -0.82 -20.39
CA ILE A 354 -3.77 0.61 -20.74
C ILE A 354 -3.19 0.87 -22.14
N ARG A 355 -1.99 0.33 -22.43
CA ARG A 355 -1.34 0.48 -23.73
C ARG A 355 -2.13 -0.18 -24.85
N GLN A 356 -2.52 -1.45 -24.69
CA GLN A 356 -3.24 -2.20 -25.71
C GLN A 356 -4.57 -1.52 -26.05
N LYS A 357 -5.35 -1.13 -25.03
CA LYS A 357 -6.63 -0.43 -25.23
C LYS A 357 -6.44 0.99 -25.74
N GLY A 358 -5.38 1.69 -25.32
CA GLY A 358 -5.05 3.02 -25.80
C GLY A 358 -4.64 3.01 -27.28
N GLU A 359 -3.82 2.05 -27.70
CA GLU A 359 -3.47 1.84 -29.11
C GLU A 359 -4.69 1.44 -29.94
N GLN A 360 -5.58 0.59 -29.41
CA GLN A 360 -6.85 0.26 -30.05
C GLN A 360 -7.75 1.50 -30.19
N MET A 361 -7.83 2.33 -29.15
CA MET A 361 -8.57 3.60 -29.17
C MET A 361 -8.06 4.53 -30.28
N LEU A 362 -6.73 4.70 -30.41
CA LEU A 362 -6.15 5.51 -31.48
C LEU A 362 -6.42 4.96 -32.89
N LYS A 363 -6.56 3.63 -33.04
CA LYS A 363 -6.83 2.97 -34.34
C LYS A 363 -8.31 3.01 -34.74
N THR A 364 -9.20 2.97 -33.76
CA THR A 364 -10.65 2.74 -33.99
C THR A 364 -11.50 3.98 -33.79
N MET A 365 -11.04 4.95 -32.98
CA MET A 365 -11.81 6.12 -32.61
C MET A 365 -11.27 7.39 -33.30
N GLY A 366 -12.19 8.21 -33.80
CA GLY A 366 -11.85 9.55 -34.26
C GLY A 366 -11.52 10.49 -33.09
N LEU A 367 -10.78 11.58 -33.33
CA LEU A 367 -10.39 12.53 -32.27
C LEU A 367 -11.61 13.01 -31.46
N THR A 368 -12.73 13.34 -32.10
CA THR A 368 -13.95 13.79 -31.42
C THR A 368 -14.47 12.77 -30.40
N GLN A 369 -14.36 11.47 -30.69
CA GLN A 369 -14.71 10.41 -29.75
C GLN A 369 -13.66 10.33 -28.63
N ILE A 370 -12.37 10.43 -28.95
CA ILE A 370 -11.29 10.44 -27.94
C ILE A 370 -11.44 11.61 -26.97
N LEU A 371 -11.89 12.79 -27.43
CA LEU A 371 -12.13 13.94 -26.56
C LEU A 371 -13.22 13.68 -25.52
N SER A 372 -14.17 12.76 -25.77
CA SER A 372 -15.12 12.33 -24.73
C SER A 372 -14.46 11.54 -23.60
N TYR A 373 -13.24 11.03 -23.84
CA TYR A 373 -12.40 10.35 -22.85
C TYR A 373 -11.42 11.26 -22.11
N ALA A 374 -11.35 12.53 -22.49
CA ALA A 374 -10.42 13.46 -21.91
C ALA A 374 -10.94 13.99 -20.56
N MET A 375 -10.06 13.92 -19.55
CA MET A 375 -10.33 14.36 -18.18
C MET A 375 -9.89 15.79 -17.93
N ASN A 376 -8.85 16.20 -18.66
CA ASN A 376 -8.24 17.51 -18.55
C ASN A 376 -7.39 17.80 -19.79
N ASP A 377 -7.11 19.07 -20.03
CA ASP A 377 -6.22 19.50 -21.10
C ASP A 377 -5.38 20.73 -20.71
N PHE A 378 -4.35 20.99 -21.51
CA PHE A 378 -3.49 22.16 -21.38
C PHE A 378 -3.18 22.71 -22.76
N LEU A 379 -3.89 23.77 -23.13
CA LEU A 379 -3.62 24.52 -24.36
C LEU A 379 -2.20 25.09 -24.33
N TYR A 380 -1.49 25.03 -25.46
CA TYR A 380 -0.14 25.59 -25.55
C TYR A 380 -0.10 27.12 -25.29
N SER A 381 -1.21 27.82 -25.52
CA SER A 381 -1.37 29.24 -25.14
C SER A 381 -1.28 29.46 -23.64
N ASP A 382 -1.84 28.54 -22.85
CA ASP A 382 -2.06 28.69 -21.41
C ASP A 382 -0.90 28.16 -20.59
N ILE A 383 -0.01 27.42 -21.23
CA ILE A 383 1.23 26.91 -20.66
C ILE A 383 2.26 28.04 -20.59
N LYS A 384 2.82 28.22 -19.39
CA LYS A 384 4.01 29.04 -19.14
C LYS A 384 5.28 28.23 -19.37
N LEU A 385 5.33 27.01 -18.81
CA LEU A 385 6.52 26.16 -18.87
C LEU A 385 6.13 24.68 -18.74
N VAL A 386 6.76 23.81 -19.53
CA VAL A 386 6.76 22.36 -19.35
C VAL A 386 8.18 21.90 -19.06
N THR A 387 8.35 21.22 -17.93
CA THR A 387 9.62 20.61 -17.54
C THR A 387 9.53 19.09 -17.66
N LEU A 388 10.44 18.49 -18.42
CA LEU A 388 10.72 17.06 -18.33
C LEU A 388 11.86 16.88 -17.32
N LYS A 389 11.53 16.42 -16.11
CA LYS A 389 12.49 16.18 -15.03
C LYS A 389 12.98 14.74 -15.10
N GLY A 390 14.29 14.56 -15.26
CA GLY A 390 14.86 13.28 -15.64
C GLY A 390 14.26 12.80 -16.97
N ASN A 391 13.85 11.52 -17.01
CA ASN A 391 13.30 10.87 -18.21
C ASN A 391 11.90 10.28 -17.99
N ALA A 392 11.17 10.75 -16.97
CA ALA A 392 9.95 10.08 -16.50
C ALA A 392 8.88 11.01 -15.92
N GLN A 393 9.20 12.25 -15.58
CA GLN A 393 8.25 13.16 -14.92
C GLN A 393 8.04 14.43 -15.74
N ILE A 394 6.77 14.74 -16.02
CA ILE A 394 6.33 15.93 -16.74
C ILE A 394 5.69 16.87 -15.72
N ILE A 395 6.18 18.11 -15.67
CA ILE A 395 5.61 19.18 -14.85
C ILE A 395 5.14 20.29 -15.78
N ILE A 396 3.85 20.62 -15.74
CA ILE A 396 3.20 21.66 -16.53
C ILE A 396 2.87 22.82 -15.58
N GLU A 397 3.44 23.99 -15.84
CA GLU A 397 3.10 25.25 -15.16
C GLU A 397 2.27 26.11 -16.11
N LYS A 398 1.07 26.49 -15.67
CA LYS A 398 0.17 27.39 -16.40
C LYS A 398 0.53 28.86 -16.14
N ASN A 399 0.05 29.75 -17.01
CA ASN A 399 0.22 31.20 -16.88
C ASN A 399 -0.38 31.76 -15.57
N ASN A 400 -1.43 31.12 -15.04
CA ASN A 400 -2.06 31.46 -13.75
C ASN A 400 -1.27 30.95 -12.52
N GLY A 401 -0.14 30.27 -12.72
CA GLY A 401 0.68 29.70 -11.65
C GLY A 401 0.26 28.31 -11.16
N GLU A 402 -0.84 27.74 -11.68
CA GLU A 402 -1.23 26.36 -11.38
C GLU A 402 -0.20 25.38 -11.95
N LYS A 403 0.07 24.32 -11.19
CA LYS A 403 1.00 23.26 -11.60
C LYS A 403 0.30 21.92 -11.66
N TYR A 404 0.60 21.18 -12.71
CA TYR A 404 0.23 19.78 -12.86
C TYR A 404 1.50 18.96 -13.02
N SER A 405 1.54 17.77 -12.41
CA SER A 405 2.66 16.85 -12.57
C SER A 405 2.14 15.46 -12.81
N CYS A 406 2.74 14.76 -13.78
CA CYS A 406 2.52 13.34 -13.98
C CYS A 406 3.83 12.61 -14.23
N THR A 407 3.84 11.31 -13.97
CA THR A 407 4.98 10.43 -14.17
C THR A 407 4.59 9.27 -15.05
N PHE A 408 5.49 8.84 -15.92
CA PHE A 408 5.42 7.61 -16.70
C PHE A 408 6.69 6.77 -16.42
N LEU A 409 6.61 5.46 -16.62
CA LEU A 409 7.72 4.57 -16.27
C LEU A 409 8.47 4.02 -17.50
N ASP A 410 7.80 3.96 -18.64
CA ASP A 410 8.36 3.36 -19.86
C ASP A 410 9.36 4.32 -20.52
N LYS A 411 10.65 3.97 -20.44
CA LYS A 411 11.77 4.78 -20.96
C LYS A 411 11.69 5.02 -22.46
N GLU A 412 11.03 4.12 -23.20
CA GLU A 412 10.81 4.25 -24.65
C GLU A 412 10.06 5.53 -25.02
N TYR A 413 9.25 6.07 -24.11
CA TYR A 413 8.53 7.32 -24.35
C TYR A 413 9.39 8.57 -24.20
N ALA A 414 10.54 8.50 -23.50
CA ALA A 414 11.28 9.70 -23.09
C ALA A 414 11.83 10.51 -24.28
N GLU A 415 12.56 9.87 -25.20
CA GLU A 415 13.15 10.56 -26.36
C GLU A 415 12.11 11.02 -27.39
N PRO A 416 11.12 10.19 -27.79
CA PRO A 416 10.05 10.65 -28.68
C PRO A 416 9.22 11.79 -28.07
N LEU A 417 8.92 11.72 -26.76
CA LEU A 417 8.21 12.80 -26.05
C LEU A 417 9.01 14.10 -26.11
N LYS A 418 10.31 14.03 -25.80
CA LYS A 418 11.20 15.19 -25.82
C LYS A 418 11.15 15.87 -27.18
N LYS A 419 11.27 15.11 -28.27
CA LYS A 419 11.17 15.64 -29.64
C LYS A 419 9.83 16.33 -29.89
N ALA A 420 8.73 15.68 -29.52
CA ALA A 420 7.38 16.24 -29.71
C ALA A 420 7.18 17.53 -28.91
N LEU A 421 7.55 17.55 -27.63
CA LEU A 421 7.40 18.73 -26.77
C LEU A 421 8.31 19.88 -27.22
N SER A 422 9.58 19.63 -27.55
CA SER A 422 10.48 20.66 -28.07
C SER A 422 9.95 21.31 -29.35
N PHE A 423 9.32 20.52 -30.23
CA PHE A 423 8.76 21.04 -31.48
C PHE A 423 7.56 21.98 -31.24
N TYR A 424 6.59 21.55 -30.42
CA TYR A 424 5.34 22.30 -30.23
C TYR A 424 5.42 23.41 -29.19
N LEU A 425 6.19 23.22 -28.11
CA LEU A 425 6.28 24.19 -27.01
C LEU A 425 7.47 25.14 -27.16
N LYS A 426 8.48 24.80 -27.98
CA LYS A 426 9.68 25.62 -28.24
C LYS A 426 10.32 26.09 -26.92
N GLU A 427 10.44 27.40 -26.72
CA GLU A 427 11.01 28.05 -25.53
C GLU A 427 10.25 27.75 -24.24
N LYS A 428 8.97 27.33 -24.33
CA LYS A 428 8.17 26.92 -23.18
C LYS A 428 8.51 25.51 -22.68
N PHE A 429 9.46 24.81 -23.29
CA PHE A 429 9.91 23.49 -22.87
C PHE A 429 11.35 23.50 -22.33
N THR A 430 11.57 22.82 -21.21
CA THR A 430 12.88 22.69 -20.55
C THR A 430 13.11 21.26 -20.09
N GLN A 431 14.36 20.82 -20.13
CA GLN A 431 14.81 19.54 -19.60
C GLN A 431 15.69 19.79 -18.36
N LYS A 432 15.45 19.04 -17.29
CA LYS A 432 16.21 19.14 -16.03
C LYS A 432 16.68 17.79 -15.52
#